data_AF-K7M6Z3-F1
#
_entry.id   AF-K7M6Z3-F1
#
_cell.length_a   1.000
_cell.length_b   1.000
_cell.length_c   1.000
_cell.angle_alpha   90.00
_cell.angle_beta   90.00
_cell.angle_gamma   90.00
#
_symmetry.space_group_name_H-M   'P 1'
#
loop_
_entity.id
_entity.type
_entity.pdbx_description
1 polymer ?
#
loop_
_entity_poly.entity_id
_entity_poly.type
_entity_poly.pdbx_seq_one_letter_code
_entity_poly.pdbx_strand_id
1 'polypeptide(L)'
;MIFVLVYYTVGISGGHINTAVTFGLFLACKVSLIRAMFYMVAHCLGAICGFGLVKAFMKHSYNSLGGGANSVSAAYNKGSALGAEIIDTFVLVLAPLPIGFAVFMVHLATIPITWIFWVGPFVGALVAVAYHQFILRAVAIKALGSFRNNPTN
;
A
#
# COMPACT_ATOMS: atom_id res chain seq x y z
N MET A 1 -1.11 4.30 -5.88
CA MET A 1 -1.71 3.15 -5.16
C MET A 1 -1.05 2.95 -3.80
N ILE A 2 0.27 2.71 -3.72
CA ILE A 2 0.95 2.46 -2.43
C ILE A 2 0.78 3.60 -1.40
N PHE A 3 0.90 4.87 -1.80
CA PHE A 3 0.72 6.03 -0.90
C PHE A 3 -0.65 6.03 -0.20
N VAL A 4 -1.71 5.67 -0.93
CA VAL A 4 -3.06 5.62 -0.39
C VAL A 4 -3.18 4.54 0.67
N LEU A 5 -2.64 3.34 0.41
CA LEU A 5 -2.63 2.24 1.38
C LEU A 5 -1.84 2.59 2.64
N VAL A 6 -0.67 3.23 2.48
CA VAL A 6 0.14 3.71 3.61
C VAL A 6 -0.63 4.74 4.42
N TYR A 7 -1.27 5.73 3.79
CA TYR A 7 -2.05 6.75 4.49
C TYR A 7 -3.23 6.15 5.29
N TYR A 8 -3.94 5.17 4.73
CA TYR A 8 -5.04 4.51 5.46
C TYR A 8 -4.56 3.61 6.61
N THR A 9 -3.37 3.03 6.51
CA THR A 9 -2.86 2.07 7.52
C THR A 9 -1.91 2.69 8.53
N VAL A 10 -1.42 3.92 8.30
CA VAL A 10 -0.46 4.60 9.19
C VAL A 10 -0.97 4.69 10.63
N GLY A 11 -2.26 4.96 10.80
CA GLY A 11 -2.89 5.08 12.13
C GLY A 11 -3.04 3.76 12.88
N ILE A 12 -2.97 2.61 12.19
CA ILE A 12 -3.16 1.29 12.80
C ILE A 12 -1.83 0.56 12.97
N SER A 13 -1.01 0.49 11.93
CA SER A 13 0.22 -0.31 11.90
C SER A 13 1.51 0.49 11.71
N GLY A 14 1.42 1.80 11.53
CA GLY A 14 2.53 2.65 11.06
C GLY A 14 2.71 2.62 9.53
N GLY A 15 1.90 1.83 8.81
CA GLY A 15 1.85 1.87 7.35
C GLY A 15 3.10 1.32 6.65
N HIS A 16 3.80 0.36 7.26
CA HIS A 16 5.03 -0.19 6.66
C HIS A 16 4.75 -1.03 5.40
N ILE A 17 3.65 -1.81 5.40
CA ILE A 17 3.09 -2.65 4.31
C ILE A 17 4.12 -3.53 3.55
N ASN A 18 5.33 -3.69 4.08
CA ASN A 18 6.42 -4.38 3.44
C ASN A 18 7.25 -5.09 4.52
N THR A 19 7.52 -6.36 4.28
CA THR A 19 8.30 -7.23 5.17
C THR A 19 9.72 -6.70 5.38
N ALA A 20 10.42 -6.27 4.31
CA ALA A 20 11.76 -5.69 4.40
C ALA A 20 11.76 -4.35 5.14
N VAL A 21 10.75 -3.49 4.90
CA VAL A 21 10.61 -2.21 5.62
C VAL A 21 10.35 -2.46 7.11
N THR A 22 9.49 -3.42 7.44
CA THR A 22 9.21 -3.80 8.84
C THR A 22 10.47 -4.34 9.52
N PHE A 23 11.26 -5.16 8.81
CA PHE A 23 12.52 -5.67 9.33
C PHE A 23 13.56 -4.56 9.54
N GLY A 24 13.69 -3.63 8.59
CA GLY A 24 14.55 -2.47 8.73
C GLY A 24 14.17 -1.59 9.92
N LEU A 25 12.87 -1.38 10.14
CA LEU A 25 12.36 -0.63 11.30
C LEU A 25 12.54 -1.37 12.62
N PHE A 26 12.48 -2.71 12.60
CA PHE A 26 12.85 -3.53 13.75
C PHE A 26 14.34 -3.38 14.10
N LEU A 27 15.24 -3.47 13.11
CA LEU A 27 16.68 -3.26 13.33
C LEU A 27 17.01 -1.83 13.77
N ALA A 28 16.22 -0.84 13.33
CA ALA A 28 16.28 0.54 13.82
C ALA A 28 15.63 0.73 15.21
N CYS A 29 15.25 -0.35 15.89
CA CYS A 29 14.57 -0.38 17.19
C CYS A 29 13.29 0.47 17.25
N LYS A 30 12.63 0.71 16.09
CA LYS A 30 11.37 1.46 15.99
C LYS A 30 10.13 0.56 16.12
N VAL A 31 10.30 -0.75 16.00
CA VAL A 31 9.26 -1.77 16.13
C VAL A 31 9.80 -2.88 17.03
N SER A 32 9.00 -3.36 17.98
CA SER A 32 9.41 -4.50 18.81
C SER A 32 9.43 -5.81 18.01
N LEU A 33 10.27 -6.77 18.42
CA LEU A 33 10.41 -8.07 17.72
C LEU A 33 9.06 -8.75 17.48
N ILE A 34 8.24 -8.86 18.53
CA ILE A 34 6.94 -9.56 18.43
C ILE A 34 5.99 -8.87 17.45
N ARG A 35 5.94 -7.54 17.46
CA ARG A 35 5.11 -6.76 16.52
C ARG A 35 5.66 -6.91 15.10
N ALA A 36 6.98 -6.87 14.94
CA ALA A 36 7.64 -7.07 13.66
C ALA A 36 7.30 -8.44 13.06
N MET A 37 7.36 -9.51 13.86
CA MET A 37 6.97 -10.86 13.42
C MET A 37 5.51 -10.93 12.97
N PHE A 38 4.57 -10.41 13.77
CA PHE A 38 3.15 -10.39 13.38
C PHE A 38 2.91 -9.61 12.09
N TYR A 39 3.57 -8.46 11.92
CA TYR A 39 3.48 -7.67 10.68
C TYR A 39 4.10 -8.40 9.49
N MET A 40 5.25 -9.05 9.64
CA MET A 40 5.87 -9.82 8.56
C MET A 40 4.97 -10.97 8.10
N VAL A 41 4.41 -11.73 9.05
CA VAL A 41 3.47 -12.81 8.74
C VAL A 41 2.23 -12.27 8.03
N ALA A 42 1.63 -11.19 8.55
CA ALA A 42 0.45 -10.58 7.95
C ALA A 42 0.72 -10.04 6.53
N HIS A 43 1.85 -9.39 6.29
CA HIS A 43 2.24 -8.91 4.97
C HIS A 43 2.47 -10.06 3.99
N CYS A 44 3.16 -11.13 4.40
CA CYS A 44 3.36 -12.32 3.57
C CYS A 44 2.03 -13.01 3.25
N LEU A 45 1.12 -13.14 4.22
CA LEU A 45 -0.22 -13.68 3.98
C LEU A 45 -1.01 -12.81 3.00
N GLY A 46 -1.01 -11.49 3.18
CA GLY A 46 -1.63 -10.55 2.26
C GLY A 46 -1.09 -10.68 0.83
N ALA A 47 0.23 -10.81 0.69
CA ALA A 47 0.88 -11.06 -0.61
C ALA A 47 0.43 -12.38 -1.23
N ILE A 48 0.45 -13.49 -0.46
CA ILE A 48 0.01 -14.82 -0.91
C ILE A 48 -1.46 -14.79 -1.34
N CYS A 49 -2.34 -14.17 -0.55
CA CYS A 49 -3.75 -13.99 -0.89
C CYS A 49 -3.91 -13.16 -2.18
N GLY A 50 -3.15 -12.08 -2.33
CA GLY A 50 -3.13 -11.26 -3.54
C GLY A 50 -2.75 -12.08 -4.78
N PHE A 51 -1.63 -12.80 -4.73
CA PHE A 51 -1.20 -13.69 -5.82
C PHE A 51 -2.22 -14.80 -6.11
N GLY A 52 -2.82 -15.38 -5.06
CA GLY A 52 -3.84 -16.42 -5.17
C GLY A 52 -5.09 -15.92 -5.90
N LEU A 53 -5.57 -14.72 -5.59
CA LEU A 53 -6.71 -14.10 -6.27
C LEU A 53 -6.42 -13.82 -7.75
N VAL A 54 -5.23 -13.29 -8.06
CA VAL A 54 -4.82 -13.08 -9.46
C VAL A 54 -4.83 -14.41 -10.21
N LYS A 55 -4.21 -15.46 -9.65
CA LYS A 55 -4.20 -16.79 -10.25
C LYS A 55 -5.62 -17.38 -10.42
N ALA A 56 -6.54 -17.08 -9.50
CA ALA A 56 -7.93 -17.55 -9.57
C ALA A 56 -8.72 -16.85 -10.68
N PHE A 57 -8.62 -15.53 -10.80
CA PHE A 57 -9.38 -14.76 -11.79
C PHE A 57 -8.82 -14.85 -13.22
N MET A 58 -7.50 -15.01 -13.36
CA MET A 58 -6.84 -14.98 -14.68
C MET A 58 -5.85 -16.14 -14.85
N LYS A 59 -6.31 -17.38 -14.60
CA LYS A 59 -5.48 -18.59 -14.61
C LYS A 59 -4.66 -18.79 -15.90
N HIS A 60 -5.28 -18.64 -17.08
CA HIS A 60 -4.58 -18.88 -18.35
C HIS A 60 -3.46 -17.86 -18.55
N SER A 61 -3.78 -16.56 -18.49
CA SER A 61 -2.78 -15.49 -18.59
C SER A 61 -1.71 -15.62 -17.51
N TYR A 62 -2.09 -15.90 -16.26
CA TYR A 62 -1.16 -16.12 -15.16
C TYR A 62 -0.13 -17.22 -15.47
N ASN A 63 -0.58 -18.38 -15.97
CA ASN A 63 0.32 -19.47 -16.31
C ASN A 63 1.20 -19.15 -17.53
N SER A 64 0.65 -18.50 -18.57
CA SER A 64 1.41 -18.09 -19.75
C SER A 64 2.48 -17.04 -19.45
N LEU A 65 2.22 -16.15 -18.48
CA LEU A 65 3.13 -15.07 -18.06
C LEU A 65 4.06 -15.48 -16.88
N GLY A 66 4.08 -16.75 -16.48
CA GLY A 66 4.92 -17.22 -15.38
C GLY A 66 4.56 -16.61 -14.00
N GLY A 67 3.31 -16.19 -13.83
CA GLY A 67 2.81 -15.56 -12.61
C GLY A 67 3.32 -14.14 -12.33
N GLY A 68 3.99 -13.52 -13.30
CA GLY A 68 4.63 -12.21 -13.11
C GLY A 68 5.95 -12.27 -12.34
N ALA A 69 6.52 -13.46 -12.15
CA ALA A 69 7.84 -13.61 -11.54
C ALA A 69 8.94 -13.20 -12.53
N ASN A 70 9.82 -12.31 -12.10
CA ASN A 70 10.98 -11.92 -12.91
C ASN A 70 11.96 -13.09 -13.02
N SER A 71 12.43 -13.36 -14.23
CA SER A 71 13.50 -14.32 -14.48
C SER A 71 14.82 -13.59 -14.69
N VAL A 72 15.91 -14.15 -14.15
CA VAL A 72 17.25 -13.62 -14.38
C VAL A 72 17.58 -13.75 -15.87
N SER A 73 17.98 -12.64 -16.50
CA SER A 73 18.41 -12.64 -17.90
C SER A 73 19.58 -13.61 -18.10
N ALA A 74 19.61 -14.32 -19.23
CA ALA A 74 20.61 -15.34 -19.55
C ALA A 74 22.06 -14.82 -19.50
N ALA A 75 22.28 -13.51 -19.61
CA ALA A 75 23.59 -12.87 -19.51
C ALA A 75 24.16 -12.80 -18.08
N TYR A 76 23.31 -12.93 -17.06
CA TYR A 76 23.71 -12.77 -15.66
C TYR A 76 23.57 -14.08 -14.89
N ASN A 77 24.51 -14.33 -13.98
CA ASN A 77 24.39 -15.44 -13.06
C ASN A 77 23.41 -15.09 -11.91
N LYS A 78 22.86 -16.14 -11.28
CA LYS A 78 21.90 -15.99 -10.17
C LYS A 78 22.47 -15.22 -8.98
N GLY A 79 23.78 -15.34 -8.71
CA GLY A 79 24.44 -14.65 -7.60
C GLY A 79 24.51 -13.14 -7.80
N SER A 80 24.77 -12.68 -9.02
CA SER A 80 24.82 -11.25 -9.37
C SER A 80 23.43 -10.63 -9.30
N ALA A 81 22.41 -11.35 -9.78
CA ALA A 81 21.02 -10.94 -9.65
C ALA A 81 20.57 -10.87 -8.18
N LEU A 82 20.92 -11.87 -7.37
CA LEU A 82 20.67 -11.85 -5.94
C LEU A 82 21.36 -10.66 -5.24
N GLY A 83 22.62 -10.38 -5.61
CA GLY A 83 23.35 -9.22 -5.11
C GLY A 83 22.65 -7.90 -5.45
N ALA A 84 22.18 -7.76 -6.70
CA ALA A 84 21.42 -6.59 -7.13
C ALA A 84 20.10 -6.42 -6.34
N GLU A 85 19.35 -7.51 -6.14
CA GLU A 85 18.11 -7.51 -5.35
C GLU A 85 18.36 -7.12 -3.88
N ILE A 86 19.44 -7.60 -3.27
CA ILE A 86 19.82 -7.23 -1.89
C ILE A 86 20.14 -5.73 -1.81
N ILE A 87 20.91 -5.19 -2.76
CA ILE A 87 21.27 -3.78 -2.79
C ILE A 87 20.02 -2.91 -3.01
N ASP A 88 19.16 -3.28 -3.97
CA ASP A 88 17.93 -2.56 -4.25
C ASP A 88 16.98 -2.56 -3.04
N THR A 89 16.81 -3.72 -2.40
CA THR A 89 16.02 -3.84 -1.17
C THR A 89 16.60 -2.98 -0.03
N PHE A 90 17.93 -2.94 0.10
CA PHE A 90 18.57 -2.11 1.12
C PHE A 90 18.33 -0.62 0.86
N VAL A 91 18.52 -0.16 -0.37
CA VAL A 91 18.21 1.22 -0.78
C VAL A 91 16.74 1.53 -0.53
N LEU A 92 15.82 0.61 -0.85
CA LEU A 92 14.38 0.75 -0.61
C LEU A 92 14.05 0.91 0.88
N VAL A 93 14.71 0.18 1.78
CA VAL A 93 14.49 0.31 3.23
C VAL A 93 14.99 1.66 3.75
N LEU A 94 16.03 2.22 3.14
CA LEU A 94 16.51 3.59 3.42
C LEU A 94 15.65 4.68 2.75
N ALA A 95 14.63 4.29 1.97
CA ALA A 95 14.08 5.13 0.94
C ALA A 95 13.05 6.23 1.31
N PRO A 96 12.64 6.54 2.57
CA PRO A 96 11.72 7.67 2.76
C PRO A 96 12.16 8.96 2.03
N LEU A 97 13.48 9.19 1.93
CA LEU A 97 14.09 10.26 1.12
C LEU A 97 14.16 9.92 -0.39
N PRO A 98 14.79 8.83 -0.84
CA PRO A 98 14.82 8.44 -2.26
C PRO A 98 13.46 8.26 -2.94
N ILE A 99 12.43 7.76 -2.25
CA ILE A 99 11.07 7.63 -2.80
C ILE A 99 10.49 9.02 -3.07
N GLY A 100 10.66 9.97 -2.14
CA GLY A 100 10.30 11.37 -2.37
C GLY A 100 11.02 11.92 -3.59
N PHE A 101 12.31 11.63 -3.74
CA PHE A 101 13.10 12.05 -4.89
C PHE A 101 12.70 11.35 -6.20
N ALA A 102 12.41 10.04 -6.20
CA ALA A 102 11.99 9.29 -7.38
C ALA A 102 10.60 9.74 -7.85
N VAL A 103 9.67 9.97 -6.91
CA VAL A 103 8.37 10.58 -7.20
C VAL A 103 8.55 11.97 -7.78
N PHE A 104 9.45 12.78 -7.21
CA PHE A 104 9.78 14.10 -7.73
C PHE A 104 10.39 14.04 -9.15
N MET A 105 11.35 13.15 -9.41
CA MET A 105 11.95 12.94 -10.73
C MET A 105 10.93 12.48 -11.78
N VAL A 106 10.07 11.53 -11.42
CA VAL A 106 8.94 11.13 -12.29
C VAL A 106 8.02 12.32 -12.55
N HIS A 107 7.75 13.15 -11.54
CA HIS A 107 6.93 14.34 -11.71
C HIS A 107 7.56 15.34 -12.68
N LEU A 108 8.87 15.58 -12.56
CA LEU A 108 9.63 16.42 -13.50
C LEU A 108 9.62 15.85 -14.92
N ALA A 109 9.78 14.54 -15.08
CA ALA A 109 9.78 13.89 -16.39
C ALA A 109 8.39 13.87 -17.04
N THR A 110 7.33 13.87 -16.22
CA THR A 110 5.94 13.75 -16.70
C THR A 110 5.18 15.07 -16.66
N ILE A 111 5.82 16.23 -16.41
CA ILE A 111 5.19 17.56 -16.30
C ILE A 111 4.03 17.79 -17.29
N PRO A 112 4.10 17.43 -18.60
CA PRO A 112 2.95 17.64 -19.50
C PRO A 112 1.68 16.84 -19.13
N ILE A 113 1.80 15.73 -18.40
CA ILE A 113 0.72 14.83 -18.00
C ILE A 113 0.42 14.89 -16.48
N THR A 114 1.22 15.58 -15.66
CA THR A 114 1.11 15.55 -14.19
C THR A 114 -0.22 16.03 -13.64
N TRP A 115 -0.99 16.84 -14.36
CA TRP A 115 -2.29 17.30 -13.88
C TRP A 115 -3.22 16.13 -13.52
N ILE A 116 -3.09 14.97 -14.18
CA ILE A 116 -3.88 13.77 -13.86
C ILE A 116 -3.54 13.19 -12.47
N PHE A 117 -2.29 13.34 -12.01
CA PHE A 117 -1.86 12.95 -10.67
C PHE A 117 -2.48 13.81 -9.57
N TRP A 118 -2.93 15.03 -9.89
CA TRP A 118 -3.63 15.90 -8.96
C TRP A 118 -5.14 15.71 -9.05
N VAL A 119 -5.69 15.66 -10.27
CA VAL A 119 -7.13 15.51 -10.49
C VAL A 119 -7.65 14.23 -9.86
N GLY A 120 -6.95 13.09 -9.99
CA GLY A 120 -7.37 11.83 -9.38
C GLY A 120 -7.57 11.92 -7.86
N PRO A 121 -6.55 12.30 -7.08
CA PRO A 121 -6.67 12.52 -5.64
C PRO A 121 -7.69 13.58 -5.24
N PHE A 122 -7.77 14.70 -5.95
CA PHE A 122 -8.75 15.75 -5.61
C PHE A 122 -10.18 15.31 -5.88
N VAL A 123 -10.45 14.66 -7.01
CA VAL A 123 -11.76 14.08 -7.33
C VAL A 123 -12.10 12.98 -6.32
N GLY A 124 -11.15 12.10 -6.00
CA GLY A 124 -11.33 11.07 -4.98
C GLY A 124 -11.62 11.63 -3.59
N ALA A 125 -10.89 12.68 -3.18
CA ALA A 125 -11.11 13.37 -1.91
C ALA A 125 -12.48 14.05 -1.88
N LEU A 126 -12.90 14.68 -2.98
CA LEU A 126 -14.20 15.32 -3.08
C LEU A 126 -15.34 14.30 -3.01
N VAL A 127 -15.22 13.16 -3.69
CA VAL A 127 -16.18 12.05 -3.58
C VAL A 127 -16.21 11.48 -2.17
N ALA A 128 -15.05 11.30 -1.51
CA ALA A 128 -14.99 10.82 -0.14
C ALA A 128 -15.64 11.81 0.85
N VAL A 129 -15.41 13.12 0.67
CA VAL A 129 -16.06 14.16 1.47
C VAL A 129 -17.57 14.16 1.24
N ALA A 130 -18.02 14.11 -0.01
CA ALA A 130 -19.44 14.02 -0.33
C ALA A 130 -20.08 12.78 0.31
N TYR A 131 -19.46 11.60 0.20
CA TYR A 131 -19.94 10.38 0.84
C TYR A 131 -20.05 10.54 2.36
N HIS A 132 -19.03 11.09 3.02
CA HIS A 132 -19.04 11.30 4.46
C HIS A 132 -20.12 12.33 4.90
N GLN A 133 -20.28 13.42 4.14
CA GLN A 133 -21.27 14.47 4.44
C GLN A 133 -22.70 14.01 4.18
N PHE A 134 -22.96 13.24 3.12
CA PHE A 134 -24.33 12.87 2.75
C PHE A 134 -24.79 11.56 3.38
N ILE A 135 -23.94 10.53 3.46
CA ILE A 135 -24.36 9.21 3.94
C ILE A 135 -24.09 9.08 5.43
N LEU A 136 -22.85 9.29 5.87
CA LEU A 136 -22.50 9.06 7.27
C LEU A 136 -23.15 10.07 8.22
N ARG A 137 -23.24 11.36 7.85
CA ARG A 137 -23.96 12.34 8.69
C ARG A 137 -25.48 12.16 8.65
N ALA A 138 -26.08 11.80 7.51
CA ALA A 138 -27.53 11.56 7.48
C ALA A 138 -27.92 10.35 8.33
N VAL A 139 -27.14 9.27 8.28
CA VAL A 139 -27.34 8.10 9.15
C VAL A 139 -27.13 8.47 10.61
N ALA A 140 -26.12 9.27 10.94
CA ALA A 140 -25.89 9.75 12.31
C ALA A 140 -27.06 10.60 12.84
N ILE A 141 -27.62 11.51 12.03
CA ILE A 141 -28.77 12.33 12.40
C ILE A 141 -30.02 11.46 12.59
N LYS A 142 -30.26 10.48 11.71
CA LYS A 142 -31.39 9.56 11.83
C LYS A 142 -31.29 8.68 13.08
N ALA A 143 -30.08 8.24 13.43
CA ALA A 143 -29.82 7.49 14.65
C ALA A 143 -30.11 8.33 15.90
N LEU A 144 -29.65 9.59 15.95
CA LEU A 144 -29.90 10.50 17.08
C LEU A 144 -31.39 10.86 17.22
N GLY A 145 -32.10 11.05 16.11
CA GLY A 145 -33.54 11.30 16.13
C GLY A 145 -34.35 10.14 16.73
N SER A 146 -33.89 8.88 16.54
CA SER A 146 -34.55 7.70 17.08
C SER A 146 -34.50 7.61 18.61
N PHE A 147 -33.46 8.15 19.26
CA PHE A 147 -33.38 8.17 20.73
C PHE A 147 -34.23 9.28 21.36
N ARG A 148 -34.49 10.37 20.64
CA ARG A 148 -35.31 11.48 21.16
C ARG A 148 -36.80 11.15 21.22
N ASN A 149 -37.27 10.15 20.46
CA ASN A 149 -38.68 9.77 20.39
C ASN A 149 -39.10 8.70 21.40
N ASN A 150 -38.34 8.47 22.47
CA ASN A 150 -38.83 7.66 23.59
C ASN A 150 -39.36 8.58 24.71
N PRO A 151 -40.66 8.96 24.70
CA PRO A 151 -41.27 9.61 25.85
C PRO A 151 -41.37 8.58 26.97
N THR A 152 -40.37 8.53 27.84
CA THR A 152 -40.54 7.96 29.16
C THR A 152 -41.13 9.04 30.06
N ASN A 153 -42.38 8.77 30.45
CA ASN A 153 -43.26 9.46 31.39
C ASN A 153 -44.23 10.50 30.79
#